data_AF-A0A804NRC7-F1
#
_entry.id   AF-A0A804NRC7-F1
#
_cell.length_a   1.000
_cell.length_b   1.000
_cell.length_c   1.000
_cell.angle_alpha   90.00
_cell.angle_beta   90.00
_cell.angle_gamma   90.00
#
_symmetry.space_group_name_H-M   'P 1'
#
loop_
_entity.id
_entity.type
_entity.pdbx_description
1 polymer ?
#
loop_
_entity_poly.entity_id
_entity_poly.type
_entity_poly.pdbx_seq_one_letter_code
_entity_poly.pdbx_strand_id
1 'polypeptide(L)'
;MRSKCAMAISSSTSRTQDLVPLLCLLLMAAAAPQHSCASPPLPVTLPGCPDKCGNISIPYPFGTKEGCFKPDFEVLCNDSFHPPRAFIQMAGAKITVDDTYYKTNEDGMPDNDIGSSEWPIELVDVSVSEGKARVLGAFSYDCKMNDTYHAVRRQEIDLGYWMPFSMSDADDVLMGIGSNVVAKQTSGPQCQSYLLYQLSTRKTDDPVNGSCSGQGCCSANLRSGGMAATEVTIQKNTKDDGGFYGDGVSCSYAMIVDKSWYNFSSPDVDSDAFLRRNAAGVPVVVNFSFGVDGCPNASEPTPDDFACVSNYSTCIERPPVLDNVSIPYFCSCSAGYEGNPYIHGGCQDIDECARPHMYPCYGGKCKNTPGDYECSCPAGTKGNAKQAPCTDLFPLPAKISVA
;
A
#
# COMPACT_ATOMS: atom_id res chain seq x y z
N MET A 1 -13.65 11.13 53.62
CA MET A 1 -12.83 10.61 54.73
C MET A 1 -11.37 10.63 54.30
N ARG A 2 -10.50 11.21 55.13
CA ARG A 2 -9.05 11.40 54.89
C ARG A 2 -8.28 10.09 55.10
N SER A 3 -7.12 9.96 54.43
CA SER A 3 -5.79 9.67 55.01
C SER A 3 -4.84 9.24 53.87
N LYS A 4 -3.84 10.03 53.45
CA LYS A 4 -2.52 10.30 54.07
C LYS A 4 -1.70 9.04 54.37
N CYS A 5 -0.57 8.89 53.67
CA CYS A 5 0.60 8.16 54.17
C CYS A 5 1.84 9.06 54.04
N ALA A 6 2.67 9.02 55.08
CA ALA A 6 3.67 10.00 55.45
C ALA A 6 5.11 9.51 55.19
N MET A 7 6.01 10.50 55.09
CA MET A 7 7.47 10.40 55.13
C MET A 7 8.00 9.69 56.39
N ALA A 8 9.10 8.95 56.21
CA ALA A 8 10.01 8.59 57.29
C ALA A 8 11.41 9.13 56.98
N ILE A 9 11.99 9.84 57.94
CA ILE A 9 13.33 10.40 57.97
C ILE A 9 14.20 9.45 58.82
N SER A 10 15.42 9.14 58.38
CA SER A 10 16.46 8.60 59.25
C SER A 10 17.74 9.44 59.14
N SER A 11 18.10 10.07 60.25
CA SER A 11 19.32 10.83 60.49
C SER A 11 20.48 9.91 60.87
N SER A 12 21.69 10.20 60.40
CA SER A 12 22.91 9.92 61.17
C SER A 12 23.94 11.02 60.97
N THR A 13 24.57 11.43 62.07
CA THR A 13 25.42 12.60 62.27
C THR A 13 26.85 12.15 62.58
N SER A 14 27.86 12.81 62.01
CA SER A 14 29.23 12.95 62.57
C SER A 14 29.98 14.05 61.81
N ARG A 15 30.22 15.24 62.41
CA ARG A 15 31.52 15.78 62.91
C ARG A 15 32.68 15.62 61.88
N THR A 16 33.47 16.62 61.45
CA THR A 16 33.95 17.89 62.04
C THR A 16 34.68 18.74 60.96
N GLN A 17 34.56 20.06 61.06
CA GLN A 17 35.56 21.15 60.84
C GLN A 17 36.33 21.39 59.51
N ASP A 18 36.14 22.64 59.05
CA ASP A 18 37.14 23.64 58.60
C ASP A 18 37.28 24.07 57.11
N LEU A 19 37.12 25.40 56.94
CA LEU A 19 37.73 26.35 56.00
C LEU A 19 37.15 26.55 54.58
N VAL A 20 36.62 27.77 54.38
CA VAL A 20 36.23 28.47 53.13
C VAL A 20 37.47 29.25 52.61
N PRO A 21 37.73 29.41 51.28
CA PRO A 21 37.26 30.61 50.59
C PRO A 21 36.92 30.52 49.08
N LEU A 22 35.89 31.29 48.72
CA LEU A 22 35.67 32.12 47.51
C LEU A 22 35.58 31.53 46.08
N LEU A 23 34.50 32.01 45.43
CA LEU A 23 34.33 32.43 44.02
C LEU A 23 33.84 31.40 42.98
N CYS A 24 32.55 31.50 42.63
CA CYS A 24 32.10 31.94 41.30
C CYS A 24 30.56 31.97 41.21
N LEU A 25 30.01 33.16 40.97
CA LEU A 25 28.62 33.34 40.50
C LEU A 25 28.51 32.81 39.07
N LEU A 26 27.59 31.87 38.82
CA LEU A 26 26.96 31.71 37.50
C LEU A 26 25.46 31.43 37.70
N LEU A 27 24.65 32.45 37.44
CA LEU A 27 23.22 32.36 37.23
C LEU A 27 22.97 31.57 35.93
N MET A 28 22.49 30.33 36.05
CA MET A 28 21.93 29.61 34.91
C MET A 28 20.49 30.09 34.72
N ALA A 29 20.29 31.01 33.78
CA ALA A 29 18.98 31.28 33.22
C ALA A 29 18.53 30.01 32.48
N ALA A 30 17.52 29.32 33.03
CA ALA A 30 16.86 28.23 32.34
C ALA A 30 16.08 28.82 31.15
N ALA A 31 16.61 28.62 29.94
CA ALA A 31 15.87 28.86 28.71
C ALA A 31 14.67 27.89 28.68
N ALA A 32 13.46 28.45 28.68
CA ALA A 32 12.25 27.68 28.43
C ALA A 32 12.31 27.06 27.03
N PRO A 33 11.84 25.82 26.83
CA PRO A 33 11.75 25.23 25.51
C PRO A 33 10.77 26.05 24.68
N GLN A 34 11.25 26.59 23.56
CA GLN A 34 10.40 27.20 22.53
C GLN A 34 9.41 26.12 22.07
N HIS A 35 8.12 26.40 22.22
CA HIS A 35 7.08 25.64 21.55
C HIS A 35 7.30 25.81 20.04
N SER A 36 7.72 24.74 19.38
CA SER A 36 7.57 24.60 17.94
C SER A 36 6.07 24.75 17.64
N CYS A 37 5.67 25.79 16.91
CA CYS A 37 4.38 25.76 16.22
C CYS A 37 4.46 24.60 15.23
N ALA A 38 3.94 23.43 15.60
CA ALA A 38 3.60 22.44 14.60
C ALA A 38 2.54 23.08 13.69
N SER A 39 2.79 23.09 12.39
CA SER A 39 1.75 23.42 11.42
C SER A 39 0.54 22.51 11.67
N PRO A 40 -0.69 23.04 11.50
CA PRO A 40 -1.86 22.19 11.59
C PRO A 40 -1.74 21.02 10.60
N PRO A 41 -2.17 19.81 10.97
CA PRO A 41 -2.10 18.67 10.08
C PRO A 41 -2.89 18.95 8.79
N LEU A 42 -2.38 18.47 7.67
CA LEU A 42 -3.03 18.61 6.37
C LEU A 42 -4.46 18.04 6.43
N PRO A 43 -5.45 18.68 5.78
CA PRO A 43 -6.81 18.18 5.78
C PRO A 43 -6.87 16.84 5.03
N VAL A 44 -7.20 15.79 5.77
CA VAL A 44 -7.36 14.42 5.25
C VAL A 44 -8.81 14.20 4.77
N THR A 45 -9.77 14.81 5.46
CA THR A 45 -11.22 14.71 5.21
C THR A 45 -11.91 16.07 5.23
N LEU A 46 -13.19 16.10 4.82
CA LEU A 46 -14.03 17.29 4.94
C LEU A 46 -14.28 17.66 6.42
N PRO A 47 -14.57 18.94 6.74
CA PRO A 47 -14.81 19.36 8.11
C PRO A 47 -15.95 18.58 8.79
N GLY A 48 -15.67 17.99 9.95
CA GLY A 48 -16.66 17.21 10.72
C GLY A 48 -16.84 15.75 10.24
N CYS A 49 -15.98 15.28 9.34
CA CYS A 49 -15.99 13.92 8.84
C CYS A 49 -14.96 13.03 9.54
N PRO A 50 -15.31 11.76 9.87
CA PRO A 50 -14.35 10.79 10.40
C PRO A 50 -13.22 10.55 9.39
N ASP A 51 -11.99 10.47 9.87
CA ASP A 51 -10.77 10.26 9.06
C ASP A 51 -10.20 8.84 9.16
N LYS A 52 -10.85 7.95 9.94
CA LYS A 52 -10.37 6.59 10.20
C LYS A 52 -11.50 5.58 10.38
N CYS A 53 -11.14 4.33 10.10
CA CYS A 53 -11.89 3.15 10.54
C CYS A 53 -10.90 2.16 11.15
N GLY A 54 -11.01 1.91 12.46
CA GLY A 54 -10.03 1.11 13.19
C GLY A 54 -8.61 1.69 13.05
N ASN A 55 -7.72 0.93 12.41
CA ASN A 55 -6.31 1.31 12.24
C ASN A 55 -6.01 1.99 10.91
N ILE A 56 -6.97 2.11 10.00
CA ILE A 56 -6.73 2.62 8.65
C ILE A 56 -7.23 4.06 8.50
N SER A 57 -6.55 4.84 7.67
CA SER A 57 -6.96 6.20 7.29
C SER A 57 -8.02 6.11 6.19
N ILE A 58 -9.09 6.89 6.32
CA ILE A 58 -10.16 7.04 5.33
C ILE A 58 -10.16 8.49 4.85
N PRO A 59 -9.30 8.84 3.87
CA PRO A 59 -9.26 10.18 3.32
C PRO A 59 -10.38 10.41 2.31
N TYR A 60 -10.84 11.66 2.20
CA TYR A 60 -11.73 12.04 1.09
C TYR A 60 -11.02 11.79 -0.24
N PRO A 61 -11.63 11.20 -1.28
CA PRO A 61 -13.07 11.08 -1.55
C PRO A 61 -13.80 9.96 -0.81
N PHE A 62 -13.09 9.10 -0.07
CA PHE A 62 -13.68 8.02 0.72
C PHE A 62 -14.25 8.56 2.04
N GLY A 63 -15.26 7.87 2.57
CA GLY A 63 -15.88 8.27 3.83
C GLY A 63 -16.85 7.25 4.39
N THR A 64 -17.02 7.29 5.70
CA THR A 64 -17.87 6.35 6.47
C THR A 64 -19.19 6.97 6.93
N LYS A 65 -19.43 8.22 6.57
CA LYS A 65 -20.58 9.02 7.01
C LYS A 65 -21.18 9.74 5.82
N GLU A 66 -22.51 9.78 5.75
CA GLU A 66 -23.24 10.52 4.72
C GLU A 66 -22.75 11.98 4.63
N GLY A 67 -22.51 12.45 3.41
CA GLY A 67 -21.95 13.79 3.13
C GLY A 67 -20.42 13.89 3.30
N CYS A 68 -19.74 12.80 3.67
CA CYS A 68 -18.28 12.76 3.84
C CYS A 68 -17.54 12.00 2.73
N PHE A 69 -18.22 11.63 1.66
CA PHE A 69 -17.65 10.91 0.52
C PHE A 69 -18.25 11.40 -0.80
N LYS A 70 -17.54 11.17 -1.91
CA LYS A 70 -18.11 11.27 -3.26
C LYS A 70 -18.96 10.03 -3.56
N PRO A 71 -19.98 10.12 -4.44
CA PRO A 71 -20.72 8.95 -4.91
C PRO A 71 -19.76 7.82 -5.31
N ASP A 72 -20.10 6.59 -4.94
CA ASP A 72 -19.32 5.35 -5.18
C ASP A 72 -18.00 5.22 -4.38
N PHE A 73 -17.73 6.12 -3.43
CA PHE A 73 -16.60 6.05 -2.49
C PHE A 73 -17.03 5.82 -1.03
N GLU A 74 -18.23 5.29 -0.82
CA GLU A 74 -18.70 4.93 0.52
C GLU A 74 -17.88 3.76 1.09
N VAL A 75 -17.51 3.88 2.37
CA VAL A 75 -16.81 2.85 3.12
C VAL A 75 -17.64 2.44 4.32
N LEU A 76 -17.98 1.15 4.38
CA LEU A 76 -18.59 0.56 5.56
C LEU A 76 -17.52 0.32 6.62
N CYS A 77 -17.60 1.03 7.74
CA CYS A 77 -16.80 0.71 8.92
C CYS A 77 -17.55 -0.28 9.81
N ASN A 78 -17.09 -1.52 9.89
CA ASN A 78 -17.74 -2.56 10.67
C ASN A 78 -17.12 -2.67 12.07
N ASP A 79 -17.83 -2.10 13.04
CA ASP A 79 -17.46 -2.08 14.46
C ASP A 79 -17.63 -3.42 15.18
N SER A 80 -18.14 -4.46 14.51
CA SER A 80 -18.22 -5.81 15.07
C SER A 80 -16.84 -6.46 15.20
N PHE A 81 -15.87 -6.00 14.42
CA PHE A 81 -14.47 -6.44 14.49
C PHE A 81 -13.67 -5.59 15.48
N HIS A 82 -12.62 -6.19 16.06
CA HIS A 82 -11.72 -5.50 16.99
C HIS A 82 -10.27 -5.70 16.53
N PRO A 83 -9.62 -4.67 15.93
CA PRO A 83 -10.16 -3.33 15.62
C PRO A 83 -11.25 -3.37 14.52
N PRO A 84 -12.06 -2.30 14.38
CA PRO A 84 -13.02 -2.17 13.28
C PRO A 84 -12.36 -2.34 11.91
N ARG A 85 -13.08 -2.99 10.99
CA ARG A 85 -12.62 -3.26 9.61
C ARG A 85 -13.41 -2.43 8.61
N ALA A 86 -12.74 -1.93 7.58
CA ALA A 86 -13.34 -1.10 6.55
C ALA A 86 -13.60 -1.91 5.28
N PHE A 87 -14.77 -1.71 4.66
CA PHE A 87 -15.16 -2.40 3.43
C PHE A 87 -15.64 -1.40 2.41
N ILE A 88 -15.28 -1.57 1.14
CA ILE A 88 -15.79 -0.76 0.05
C ILE A 88 -17.26 -1.10 -0.15
N GLN A 89 -18.13 -0.10 -0.12
CA GLN A 89 -19.57 -0.25 -0.28
C GLN A 89 -19.98 0.38 -1.61
N MET A 90 -19.88 -0.40 -2.68
CA MET A 90 -20.26 0.03 -4.03
C MET A 90 -21.39 -0.82 -4.60
N ALA A 91 -22.12 -0.26 -5.55
CA ALA A 91 -23.11 -1.00 -6.33
C ALA A 91 -22.41 -2.00 -7.27
N GLY A 92 -22.10 -3.19 -6.75
CA GLY A 92 -21.62 -4.34 -7.53
C GLY A 92 -20.22 -4.84 -7.16
N ALA A 93 -19.42 -4.08 -6.40
CA ALA A 93 -18.10 -4.54 -6.00
C ALA A 93 -18.21 -5.67 -4.96
N LYS A 94 -17.65 -6.84 -5.28
CA LYS A 94 -17.79 -8.06 -4.48
C LYS A 94 -16.70 -9.07 -4.83
N ILE A 95 -16.51 -10.01 -3.92
CA ILE A 95 -15.81 -11.26 -4.18
C ILE A 95 -16.85 -12.37 -4.29
N THR A 96 -16.93 -13.00 -5.45
CA THR A 96 -17.76 -14.20 -5.63
C THR A 96 -16.90 -15.41 -5.25
N VAL A 97 -17.44 -16.27 -4.39
CA VAL A 97 -16.78 -17.49 -3.90
C VAL A 97 -17.62 -18.70 -4.28
N ASP A 98 -17.01 -19.64 -4.98
CA ASP A 98 -17.57 -20.94 -5.33
C ASP A 98 -16.71 -22.05 -4.70
N ASP A 99 -17.34 -22.90 -3.91
CA ASP A 99 -16.73 -24.01 -3.17
C ASP A 99 -17.21 -25.34 -3.76
N THR A 100 -16.28 -26.12 -4.31
CA THR A 100 -16.59 -27.39 -4.97
C THR A 100 -15.65 -28.51 -4.51
N TYR A 101 -16.12 -29.76 -4.58
CA TYR A 101 -15.33 -30.96 -4.31
C TYR A 101 -15.38 -31.91 -5.50
N TYR A 102 -14.24 -32.51 -5.86
CA TYR A 102 -14.15 -33.43 -6.98
C TYR A 102 -13.22 -34.60 -6.71
N LYS A 103 -13.33 -35.66 -7.51
CA LYS A 103 -12.52 -36.87 -7.33
C LYS A 103 -11.20 -36.79 -8.10
N THR A 104 -10.12 -37.33 -7.54
CA THR A 104 -8.78 -37.30 -8.15
C THR A 104 -8.70 -37.96 -9.54
N ASN A 105 -9.62 -38.87 -9.86
CA ASN A 105 -9.69 -39.53 -11.18
C ASN A 105 -10.48 -38.74 -12.24
N GLU A 106 -11.00 -37.56 -11.90
CA GLU A 106 -11.65 -36.62 -12.81
C GLU A 106 -10.62 -35.55 -13.23
N ASP A 107 -10.63 -35.17 -14.52
CA ASP A 107 -9.74 -34.11 -15.04
C ASP A 107 -10.44 -32.76 -14.90
N GLY A 108 -9.81 -31.85 -14.16
CA GLY A 108 -10.24 -30.45 -14.08
C GLY A 108 -11.32 -30.17 -13.04
N MET A 109 -11.47 -28.89 -12.72
CA MET A 109 -12.47 -28.37 -11.81
C MET A 109 -13.89 -28.66 -12.36
N PRO A 110 -14.81 -29.26 -11.60
CA PRO A 110 -16.18 -29.48 -12.05
C PRO A 110 -16.84 -28.14 -12.39
N ASP A 111 -17.49 -28.06 -13.53
CA ASP A 111 -18.24 -26.87 -13.98
C ASP A 111 -19.68 -26.85 -13.41
N ASN A 112 -19.85 -27.47 -12.23
CA ASN A 112 -21.15 -27.60 -11.60
C ASN A 112 -21.34 -26.41 -10.67
N ASP A 113 -22.16 -25.46 -11.10
CA ASP A 113 -22.52 -24.23 -10.38
C ASP A 113 -23.30 -24.59 -9.09
N ILE A 114 -22.58 -24.78 -7.98
CA ILE A 114 -23.14 -25.13 -6.67
C ILE A 114 -23.06 -23.89 -5.78
N GLY A 115 -24.03 -22.99 -5.90
CA GLY A 115 -24.32 -21.94 -4.92
C GLY A 115 -23.14 -21.02 -4.56
N SER A 116 -22.97 -19.95 -5.34
CA SER A 116 -21.97 -18.93 -5.05
C SER A 116 -22.34 -18.05 -3.84
N SER A 117 -21.32 -17.66 -3.06
CA SER A 117 -21.42 -16.67 -1.98
C SER A 117 -20.78 -15.35 -2.41
N GLU A 118 -21.35 -14.22 -1.99
CA GLU A 118 -20.80 -12.88 -2.27
C GLU A 118 -20.23 -12.26 -0.99
N TRP A 119 -18.97 -11.85 -1.04
CA TRP A 119 -18.24 -11.30 0.10
C TRP A 119 -17.83 -9.85 -0.19
N PRO A 120 -17.89 -8.94 0.81
CA PRO A 120 -17.45 -7.56 0.62
C PRO A 120 -15.92 -7.47 0.50
N ILE A 121 -15.44 -6.46 -0.21
CA ILE A 121 -14.01 -6.21 -0.40
C ILE A 121 -13.50 -5.35 0.76
N GLU A 122 -12.54 -5.88 1.52
CA GLU A 122 -11.93 -5.15 2.64
C GLU A 122 -10.90 -4.14 2.13
N LEU A 123 -11.00 -2.90 2.62
CA LEU A 123 -10.06 -1.83 2.35
C LEU A 123 -8.90 -1.89 3.36
N VAL A 124 -7.67 -1.80 2.86
CA VAL A 124 -6.43 -1.86 3.65
C VAL A 124 -5.82 -0.48 3.82
N ASP A 125 -5.72 0.29 2.74
CA ASP A 125 -5.08 1.61 2.73
C ASP A 125 -5.50 2.42 1.50
N VAL A 126 -5.37 3.75 1.56
CA VAL A 126 -5.69 4.68 0.47
C VAL A 126 -4.56 5.69 0.27
N SER A 127 -3.99 5.70 -0.94
CA SER A 127 -3.01 6.65 -1.42
C SER A 127 -3.66 7.68 -2.33
N VAL A 128 -4.07 8.81 -1.74
CA VAL A 128 -4.77 9.88 -2.46
C VAL A 128 -3.91 10.51 -3.55
N SER A 129 -2.63 10.74 -3.25
CA SER A 129 -1.66 11.36 -4.16
C SER A 129 -1.38 10.54 -5.41
N GLU A 130 -1.57 9.22 -5.35
CA GLU A 130 -1.35 8.28 -6.46
C GLU A 130 -2.65 7.81 -7.11
N GLY A 131 -3.81 8.17 -6.54
CA GLY A 131 -5.10 7.64 -6.99
C GLY A 131 -5.22 6.12 -6.75
N LYS A 132 -4.60 5.57 -5.70
CA LYS A 132 -4.58 4.12 -5.46
C LYS A 132 -5.20 3.76 -4.13
N ALA A 133 -5.80 2.59 -4.04
CA ALA A 133 -6.20 1.96 -2.80
C ALA A 133 -5.69 0.51 -2.76
N ARG A 134 -5.39 0.01 -1.57
CA ARG A 134 -5.08 -1.41 -1.36
C ARG A 134 -6.28 -2.08 -0.75
N VAL A 135 -6.64 -3.25 -1.27
CA VAL A 135 -7.74 -4.08 -0.78
C VAL A 135 -7.27 -5.50 -0.51
N LEU A 136 -8.01 -6.25 0.31
CA LEU A 136 -7.84 -7.70 0.37
C LEU A 136 -8.64 -8.34 -0.76
N GLY A 137 -7.92 -8.73 -1.79
CA GLY A 137 -8.43 -9.47 -2.93
C GLY A 137 -8.50 -10.98 -2.68
N ALA A 138 -9.20 -11.60 -3.62
CA ALA A 138 -9.50 -13.01 -3.63
C ALA A 138 -8.33 -13.85 -4.19
N PHE A 139 -8.21 -15.10 -3.75
CA PHE A 139 -7.37 -16.11 -4.39
C PHE A 139 -8.10 -17.45 -4.47
N SER A 140 -7.91 -18.12 -5.60
CA SER A 140 -8.42 -19.46 -5.83
C SER A 140 -7.43 -20.50 -5.31
N TYR A 141 -7.94 -21.64 -4.88
CA TYR A 141 -7.11 -22.79 -4.48
C TYR A 141 -7.71 -24.13 -4.91
N ASP A 142 -6.83 -25.10 -5.13
CA ASP A 142 -7.15 -26.53 -5.26
C ASP A 142 -6.24 -27.30 -4.29
N CYS A 143 -6.85 -27.92 -3.28
CA CYS A 143 -6.16 -28.65 -2.24
C CYS A 143 -6.57 -30.11 -2.24
N LYS A 144 -5.59 -31.02 -2.30
CA LYS A 144 -5.80 -32.45 -2.06
C LYS A 144 -6.17 -32.67 -0.60
N MET A 145 -7.38 -33.16 -0.34
CA MET A 145 -7.82 -33.52 1.03
C MET A 145 -7.34 -34.91 1.42
N ASN A 146 -7.43 -35.85 0.49
CA ASN A 146 -6.98 -37.24 0.62
C ASN A 146 -6.74 -37.82 -0.79
N ASP A 147 -6.41 -39.11 -0.90
CA ASP A 147 -6.13 -39.75 -2.19
C ASP A 147 -7.34 -39.87 -3.13
N THR A 148 -8.54 -39.55 -2.64
CA THR A 148 -9.79 -39.66 -3.40
C THR A 148 -10.39 -38.31 -3.76
N TYR A 149 -10.20 -37.28 -2.92
CA TYR A 149 -10.93 -36.02 -3.02
C TYR A 149 -10.03 -34.78 -2.98
N HIS A 150 -10.41 -33.82 -3.81
CA HIS A 150 -9.89 -32.46 -3.84
C HIS A 150 -10.97 -31.48 -3.39
N ALA A 151 -10.54 -30.42 -2.71
CA ALA A 151 -11.35 -29.26 -2.39
C ALA A 151 -10.88 -28.06 -3.19
N VAL A 152 -11.82 -27.43 -3.88
CA VAL A 152 -11.55 -26.29 -4.74
C VAL A 152 -12.36 -25.11 -4.26
N ARG A 153 -11.70 -23.98 -4.19
CA ARG A 153 -12.36 -22.69 -4.06
C ARG A 153 -11.97 -21.83 -5.24
N ARG A 154 -12.96 -21.45 -6.04
CA ARG A 154 -12.81 -20.42 -7.07
C ARG A 154 -13.26 -19.10 -6.48
N GLN A 155 -12.41 -18.10 -6.62
CA GLN A 155 -12.76 -16.74 -6.25
C GLN A 155 -12.61 -15.81 -7.44
N GLU A 156 -13.59 -14.95 -7.60
CA GLU A 156 -13.60 -13.86 -8.57
C GLU A 156 -13.72 -12.55 -7.81
N ILE A 157 -12.84 -11.60 -8.12
CA ILE A 157 -12.98 -10.23 -7.64
C ILE A 157 -13.62 -9.39 -8.75
N ASP A 158 -14.77 -8.81 -8.44
CA ASP A 158 -15.51 -7.87 -9.27
C ASP A 158 -15.48 -6.51 -8.56
N LEU A 159 -14.89 -5.50 -9.20
CA LEU A 159 -14.85 -4.13 -8.69
C LEU A 159 -16.10 -3.32 -9.07
N GLY A 160 -17.13 -3.99 -9.62
CA GLY A 160 -18.37 -3.42 -10.07
C GLY A 160 -18.35 -3.07 -11.56
N TYR A 161 -19.52 -3.08 -12.19
CA TYR A 161 -19.64 -2.56 -13.54
C TYR A 161 -19.56 -1.03 -13.47
N TRP A 162 -18.51 -0.47 -14.10
CA TRP A 162 -18.21 0.96 -14.21
C TRP A 162 -17.37 1.54 -13.06
N MET A 163 -16.70 2.65 -13.39
CA MET A 163 -15.95 3.55 -12.50
C MET A 163 -16.55 3.63 -11.08
N PRO A 164 -15.73 3.81 -10.02
CA PRO A 164 -14.43 4.46 -10.07
C PRO A 164 -13.20 3.54 -9.95
N PHE A 165 -13.34 2.22 -9.79
CA PHE A 165 -12.21 1.34 -9.51
C PHE A 165 -11.77 0.46 -10.68
N SER A 166 -10.47 0.21 -10.78
CA SER A 166 -9.88 -0.75 -11.72
C SER A 166 -8.62 -1.40 -11.15
N MET A 167 -8.26 -2.58 -11.64
CA MET A 167 -7.00 -3.24 -11.23
C MET A 167 -5.78 -2.42 -11.68
N SER A 168 -4.68 -2.48 -10.93
CA SER A 168 -3.45 -1.79 -11.31
C SER A 168 -2.47 -2.71 -12.03
N ASP A 169 -2.50 -2.71 -13.37
CA ASP A 169 -1.52 -3.45 -14.18
C ASP A 169 -0.05 -3.10 -13.84
N ALA A 170 0.18 -1.87 -13.33
CA ALA A 170 1.49 -1.39 -12.92
C ALA A 170 1.97 -2.03 -11.61
N ASP A 171 1.07 -2.28 -10.66
CA ASP A 171 1.42 -2.72 -9.30
C ASP A 171 1.08 -4.19 -9.03
N ASP A 172 0.13 -4.77 -9.77
CA ASP A 172 -0.39 -6.12 -9.54
C ASP A 172 0.09 -7.13 -10.60
N VAL A 173 0.14 -8.39 -10.22
CA VAL A 173 0.57 -9.50 -11.07
C VAL A 173 -0.31 -10.72 -10.90
N LEU A 174 -0.56 -11.46 -11.98
CA LEU A 174 -1.14 -12.80 -11.89
C LEU A 174 -0.07 -13.74 -11.37
N MET A 175 -0.37 -14.51 -10.34
CA MET A 175 0.56 -15.45 -9.73
C MET A 175 -0.09 -16.83 -9.56
N GLY A 176 0.67 -17.88 -9.86
CA GLY A 176 0.34 -19.26 -9.54
C GLY A 176 1.39 -19.86 -8.62
N ILE A 177 0.97 -20.62 -7.61
CA ILE A 177 1.84 -21.34 -6.67
C ILE A 177 1.39 -22.79 -6.64
N GLY A 178 2.31 -23.73 -6.75
CA GLY A 178 2.04 -25.16 -6.65
C GLY A 178 2.81 -25.98 -7.68
N SER A 179 2.56 -27.28 -7.68
CA SER A 179 3.07 -28.20 -8.69
C SER A 179 2.06 -28.38 -9.82
N ASN A 180 2.51 -28.27 -11.08
CA ASN A 180 1.69 -28.38 -12.28
C ASN A 180 0.49 -27.42 -12.29
N VAL A 181 0.74 -26.16 -11.93
CA VAL A 181 -0.29 -25.11 -11.83
C VAL A 181 -0.30 -24.26 -13.09
N VAL A 182 -1.48 -24.12 -13.67
CA VAL A 182 -1.76 -23.11 -14.69
C VAL A 182 -2.69 -22.06 -14.09
N ALA A 183 -2.16 -20.87 -13.83
CA ALA A 183 -2.97 -19.71 -13.41
C ALA A 183 -3.44 -18.95 -14.64
N LYS A 184 -4.74 -18.68 -14.74
CA LYS A 184 -5.34 -17.89 -15.82
C LYS A 184 -6.07 -16.68 -15.26
N GLN A 185 -6.13 -15.63 -16.07
CA GLN A 185 -6.90 -14.42 -15.84
C GLN A 185 -7.90 -14.24 -16.98
N THR A 186 -9.02 -13.55 -16.74
CA THR A 186 -10.08 -13.27 -17.72
C THR A 186 -9.52 -12.64 -19.00
N SER A 187 -8.63 -11.66 -18.85
CA SER A 187 -7.97 -10.94 -19.95
C SER A 187 -6.46 -10.90 -19.71
N GLY A 188 -5.69 -11.51 -20.62
CA GLY A 188 -4.24 -11.44 -20.59
C GLY A 188 -3.52 -12.80 -20.62
N PRO A 189 -2.19 -12.79 -20.43
CA PRO A 189 -1.38 -14.00 -20.45
C PRO A 189 -1.65 -14.89 -19.23
N GLN A 190 -1.70 -16.20 -19.45
CA GLN A 190 -1.64 -17.20 -18.37
C GLN A 190 -0.18 -17.40 -17.90
N CYS A 191 0.00 -17.91 -16.69
CA CYS A 191 1.30 -18.39 -16.21
C CYS A 191 1.23 -19.87 -15.83
N GLN A 192 2.36 -20.56 -15.95
CA GLN A 192 2.47 -21.99 -15.62
C GLN A 192 3.69 -22.26 -14.76
N SER A 193 3.53 -23.15 -13.79
CA SER A 193 4.62 -23.64 -12.93
C SER A 193 4.61 -25.16 -12.84
N TYR A 194 5.79 -25.74 -12.77
CA TYR A 194 6.03 -27.18 -12.74
C TYR A 194 7.11 -27.49 -11.69
N LEU A 195 7.09 -28.70 -11.12
CA LEU A 195 8.24 -29.23 -10.38
C LEU A 195 8.90 -30.30 -11.24
N LEU A 196 10.08 -30.00 -11.78
CA LEU A 196 10.79 -30.93 -12.66
C LEU A 196 11.61 -31.94 -11.85
N TYR A 197 11.39 -33.21 -12.14
CA TYR A 197 12.25 -34.30 -11.68
C TYR A 197 13.33 -34.59 -12.73
N GLN A 198 14.58 -34.27 -12.45
CA GLN A 198 15.68 -34.55 -13.36
C GLN A 198 16.07 -36.04 -13.29
N LEU A 199 15.63 -36.80 -14.30
CA LEU A 199 15.95 -38.22 -14.47
C LEU A 199 17.46 -38.50 -14.57
N SER A 200 18.24 -37.54 -15.09
CA SER A 200 19.70 -37.65 -15.28
C SER A 200 20.50 -37.56 -13.98
N THR A 201 20.06 -36.73 -13.03
CA THR A 201 20.76 -36.46 -11.77
C THR A 201 20.10 -37.14 -10.57
N ARG A 202 18.92 -37.75 -10.76
CA ARG A 202 18.02 -38.22 -9.68
C ARG A 202 17.80 -37.14 -8.61
N LYS A 203 17.71 -35.90 -9.06
CA LYS A 203 17.44 -34.75 -8.23
C LYS A 203 16.21 -34.02 -8.73
N THR A 204 15.47 -33.50 -7.79
CA THR A 204 14.39 -32.56 -7.96
C THR A 204 15.02 -31.18 -8.04
N ASP A 205 14.56 -30.36 -8.99
CA ASP A 205 14.89 -28.93 -8.94
C ASP A 205 14.07 -28.34 -7.78
N ASP A 206 14.71 -28.24 -6.62
CA ASP A 206 14.04 -27.80 -5.41
C ASP A 206 13.62 -26.32 -5.55
N PRO A 207 12.38 -25.96 -5.21
CA PRO A 207 11.92 -24.58 -5.24
C PRO A 207 12.83 -23.70 -4.38
N VAL A 208 13.35 -22.62 -4.97
CA VAL A 208 14.25 -21.68 -4.30
C VAL A 208 13.43 -20.52 -3.73
N ASN A 209 13.46 -20.37 -2.41
CA ASN A 209 12.79 -19.25 -1.72
C ASN A 209 13.18 -17.91 -2.36
N GLY A 210 12.16 -17.10 -2.63
CA GLY A 210 12.24 -15.79 -3.24
C GLY A 210 12.53 -15.72 -4.74
N SER A 211 12.57 -16.86 -5.43
CA SER A 211 12.59 -16.89 -6.89
C SER A 211 11.30 -17.45 -7.45
N CYS A 212 10.69 -16.77 -8.42
CA CYS A 212 9.50 -17.24 -9.11
C CYS A 212 9.73 -17.43 -10.61
N SER A 213 10.44 -18.51 -10.94
CA SER A 213 10.96 -18.79 -12.29
C SER A 213 10.38 -20.06 -12.92
N GLY A 214 9.12 -20.39 -12.61
CA GLY A 214 8.43 -21.57 -13.15
C GLY A 214 8.63 -22.87 -12.36
N GLN A 215 9.43 -22.84 -11.29
CA GLN A 215 9.63 -23.95 -10.35
C GLN A 215 8.81 -23.71 -9.08
N GLY A 216 7.67 -24.38 -8.95
CA GLY A 216 6.77 -24.23 -7.79
C GLY A 216 5.97 -22.92 -7.74
N CYS A 217 6.33 -21.91 -8.54
CA CYS A 217 5.46 -20.75 -8.80
C CYS A 217 5.72 -20.12 -10.17
N CYS A 218 4.75 -19.34 -10.63
CA CYS A 218 4.81 -18.56 -11.85
C CYS A 218 4.18 -17.18 -11.66
N SER A 219 4.53 -16.25 -12.55
CA SER A 219 3.90 -14.94 -12.63
C SER A 219 3.67 -14.52 -14.08
N ALA A 220 2.61 -13.75 -14.33
CA ALA A 220 2.37 -13.09 -15.61
C ALA A 220 1.80 -11.68 -15.39
N ASN A 221 2.14 -10.76 -16.30
CA ASN A 221 1.62 -9.40 -16.25
C ASN A 221 0.11 -9.40 -16.45
N LEU A 222 -0.59 -8.51 -15.74
CA LEU A 222 -1.99 -8.25 -16.02
C LEU A 222 -2.14 -7.56 -17.38
N ARG A 223 -3.26 -7.84 -18.04
CA ARG A 223 -3.77 -7.05 -19.17
C ARG A 223 -5.24 -6.84 -18.97
N SER A 224 -5.59 -6.16 -17.88
CA SER A 224 -6.98 -5.98 -17.48
C SER A 224 -7.80 -5.28 -18.57
N GLY A 225 -7.18 -4.44 -19.41
CA GLY A 225 -7.91 -3.66 -20.42
C GLY A 225 -8.94 -2.72 -19.78
N GLY A 226 -8.73 -2.38 -18.50
CA GLY A 226 -9.70 -1.65 -17.68
C GLY A 226 -10.94 -2.45 -17.27
N MET A 227 -10.92 -3.78 -17.38
CA MET A 227 -12.01 -4.62 -16.86
C MET A 227 -12.01 -4.60 -15.32
N ALA A 228 -13.21 -4.43 -14.76
CA ALA A 228 -13.42 -4.38 -13.31
C ALA A 228 -13.49 -5.76 -12.64
N ALA A 229 -13.77 -6.81 -13.42
CA ALA A 229 -13.81 -8.19 -12.94
C ALA A 229 -12.59 -8.97 -13.44
N THR A 230 -11.95 -9.73 -12.55
CA THR A 230 -10.94 -10.70 -12.96
C THR A 230 -11.09 -11.99 -12.18
N GLU A 231 -11.43 -13.06 -12.90
CA GLU A 231 -11.45 -14.41 -12.38
C GLU A 231 -10.05 -15.00 -12.49
N VAL A 232 -9.60 -15.64 -11.40
CA VAL A 232 -8.36 -16.40 -11.42
C VAL A 232 -8.68 -17.88 -11.31
N THR A 233 -8.36 -18.64 -12.36
CA THR A 233 -8.59 -20.09 -12.38
C THR A 233 -7.31 -20.88 -12.32
N ILE A 234 -7.40 -22.06 -11.70
CA ILE A 234 -6.33 -23.06 -11.64
C ILE A 234 -6.73 -24.20 -12.57
N GLN A 235 -5.89 -24.51 -13.55
CA GLN A 235 -5.97 -25.78 -14.25
C GLN A 235 -4.83 -26.68 -13.80
N LYS A 236 -5.19 -27.85 -13.24
CA LYS A 236 -4.27 -28.90 -12.84
C LYS A 236 -4.53 -30.14 -13.70
N ASN A 237 -3.46 -30.81 -14.14
CA ASN A 237 -3.55 -32.10 -14.81
C ASN A 237 -3.45 -33.22 -13.75
N THR A 238 -4.58 -33.81 -13.37
CA THR A 238 -4.67 -34.85 -12.33
C THR A 238 -4.14 -36.21 -12.79
N LYS A 239 -4.09 -36.47 -14.11
CA LYS A 239 -3.48 -37.69 -14.69
C LYS A 239 -1.96 -37.69 -14.62
N ASP A 240 -1.34 -36.50 -14.57
CA ASP A 240 0.11 -36.31 -14.47
C ASP A 240 0.56 -35.98 -13.03
N ASP A 241 -0.26 -36.27 -12.01
CA ASP A 241 0.12 -36.23 -10.58
C ASP A 241 1.13 -37.36 -10.23
N GLY A 242 2.10 -37.62 -11.12
CA GLY A 242 3.31 -38.41 -10.87
C GLY A 242 4.28 -37.72 -9.90
N GLY A 243 3.74 -37.06 -8.86
CA GLY A 243 4.50 -36.33 -7.86
C GLY A 243 5.32 -37.29 -6.99
N PHE A 244 6.64 -37.19 -7.10
CA PHE A 244 7.61 -37.86 -6.23
C PHE A 244 7.79 -37.15 -4.86
N TYR A 245 6.85 -36.30 -4.46
CA TYR A 245 6.87 -35.60 -3.18
C TYR A 245 5.60 -35.86 -2.37
N GLY A 246 5.78 -36.61 -1.28
CA GLY A 246 4.97 -36.58 -0.06
C GLY A 246 3.51 -37.02 -0.20
N ASP A 247 3.17 -38.12 0.46
CA ASP A 247 1.80 -38.64 0.66
C ASP A 247 0.95 -37.72 1.59
N GLY A 248 0.90 -36.41 1.32
CA GLY A 248 0.27 -35.37 2.17
C GLY A 248 -0.57 -34.34 1.38
N VAL A 249 -1.21 -33.43 2.12
CA VAL A 249 -2.05 -32.33 1.59
C VAL A 249 -1.21 -31.41 0.71
N SER A 250 -1.34 -31.52 -0.60
CA SER A 250 -0.76 -30.57 -1.56
C SER A 250 -1.83 -29.57 -1.99
N CYS A 251 -1.48 -28.29 -1.94
CA CYS A 251 -2.36 -27.19 -2.33
C CYS A 251 -1.70 -26.38 -3.43
N SER A 252 -2.52 -26.04 -4.41
CA SER A 252 -2.18 -25.13 -5.49
C SER A 252 -3.03 -23.88 -5.36
N TYR A 253 -2.46 -22.74 -5.69
CA TYR A 253 -3.06 -21.43 -5.53
C TYR A 253 -2.91 -20.63 -6.81
N ALA A 254 -3.90 -19.78 -7.11
CA ALA A 254 -3.76 -18.76 -8.12
C ALA A 254 -4.45 -17.48 -7.66
N MET A 255 -3.79 -16.34 -7.87
CA MET A 255 -4.22 -15.05 -7.35
C MET A 255 -3.77 -13.90 -8.23
N ILE A 256 -4.41 -12.75 -8.06
CA ILE A 256 -3.85 -11.45 -8.42
C ILE A 256 -3.38 -10.81 -7.12
N VAL A 257 -2.17 -10.25 -7.14
CA VAL A 257 -1.53 -9.75 -5.91
C VAL A 257 -0.57 -8.60 -6.22
N ASP A 258 -0.40 -7.71 -5.24
CA ASP A 258 0.63 -6.66 -5.23
C ASP A 258 2.02 -7.30 -5.45
N LYS A 259 2.71 -6.87 -6.51
CA LYS A 259 4.05 -7.36 -6.90
C LYS A 259 5.08 -7.26 -5.78
N SER A 260 4.91 -6.29 -4.88
CA SER A 260 5.84 -6.02 -3.79
C SER A 260 5.57 -6.83 -2.52
N TRP A 261 4.41 -7.51 -2.45
CA TRP A 261 3.97 -8.15 -1.21
C TRP A 261 4.44 -9.60 -1.08
N TYR A 262 4.31 -10.41 -2.13
CA TYR A 262 4.59 -11.84 -2.03
C TYR A 262 6.04 -12.19 -2.35
N ASN A 263 6.70 -12.84 -1.40
CA ASN A 263 7.99 -13.45 -1.59
C ASN A 263 7.84 -14.97 -1.53
N PHE A 264 8.15 -15.66 -2.63
CA PHE A 264 7.90 -17.09 -2.76
C PHE A 264 8.57 -17.93 -1.67
N SER A 265 7.82 -18.88 -1.11
CA SER A 265 8.27 -19.77 -0.04
C SER A 265 7.96 -21.22 -0.41
N SER A 266 8.96 -22.10 -0.39
CA SER A 266 8.77 -23.52 -0.74
C SER A 266 7.72 -24.27 0.10
N PRO A 267 7.48 -23.99 1.40
CA PRO A 267 6.37 -24.58 2.15
C PRO A 267 4.98 -24.24 1.60
N ASP A 268 4.84 -23.17 0.80
CA ASP A 268 3.56 -22.79 0.19
C ASP A 268 3.18 -23.70 -1.00
N VAL A 269 4.08 -24.59 -1.45
CA VAL A 269 3.83 -25.54 -2.55
C VAL A 269 3.31 -26.90 -2.05
N ASP A 270 3.81 -27.37 -0.90
CA ASP A 270 3.57 -28.73 -0.39
C ASP A 270 2.71 -28.76 0.89
N SER A 271 2.01 -27.66 1.20
CA SER A 271 1.13 -27.60 2.38
C SER A 271 0.00 -26.57 2.25
N ASP A 272 -0.91 -26.57 3.24
CA ASP A 272 -1.96 -25.57 3.43
C ASP A 272 -1.46 -24.28 4.13
N ALA A 273 -0.13 -24.11 4.28
CA ALA A 273 0.45 -22.99 5.02
C ALA A 273 0.10 -21.62 4.41
N PHE A 274 0.04 -21.52 3.08
CA PHE A 274 -0.38 -20.32 2.39
C PHE A 274 -1.85 -20.01 2.69
N LEU A 275 -2.75 -21.00 2.56
CA LEU A 275 -4.17 -20.87 2.85
C LEU A 275 -4.41 -20.36 4.28
N ARG A 276 -3.78 -21.00 5.28
CA ARG A 276 -3.96 -20.63 6.70
C ARG A 276 -3.44 -19.23 7.01
N ARG A 277 -2.32 -18.84 6.40
CA ARG A 277 -1.70 -17.52 6.61
C ARG A 277 -2.53 -16.40 5.99
N ASN A 278 -3.18 -16.67 4.86
CA ASN A 278 -3.86 -15.66 4.04
C ASN A 278 -5.38 -15.86 4.02
N ALA A 279 -5.97 -16.46 5.05
CA ALA A 279 -7.40 -16.78 5.10
C ALA A 279 -8.32 -15.54 4.95
N ALA A 280 -7.80 -14.33 5.20
CA ALA A 280 -8.51 -13.06 5.02
C ALA A 280 -8.45 -12.51 3.58
N GLY A 281 -7.60 -13.07 2.70
CA GLY A 281 -7.33 -12.57 1.36
C GLY A 281 -5.87 -12.20 1.15
N VAL A 282 -5.54 -11.77 -0.07
CA VAL A 282 -4.21 -11.29 -0.47
C VAL A 282 -4.29 -9.81 -0.89
N PRO A 283 -3.27 -8.99 -0.66
CA PRO A 283 -3.35 -7.57 -1.00
C PRO A 283 -3.32 -7.36 -2.51
N VAL A 284 -4.23 -6.51 -2.99
CA VAL A 284 -4.37 -6.08 -4.39
C VAL A 284 -4.41 -4.56 -4.44
N VAL A 285 -3.75 -3.96 -5.42
CA VAL A 285 -3.71 -2.51 -5.61
C VAL A 285 -4.74 -2.09 -6.65
N VAL A 286 -5.83 -1.48 -6.21
CA VAL A 286 -6.85 -0.92 -7.11
C VAL A 286 -6.59 0.56 -7.36
N ASN A 287 -6.72 0.96 -8.61
CA ASN A 287 -6.78 2.34 -9.03
C ASN A 287 -8.17 2.89 -8.77
N PHE A 288 -8.27 4.12 -8.26
CA PHE A 288 -9.53 4.86 -8.27
C PHE A 288 -9.41 6.10 -9.16
N SER A 289 -10.50 6.43 -9.85
CA SER A 289 -10.53 7.47 -10.87
C SER A 289 -11.89 8.18 -10.94
N PHE A 290 -11.93 9.29 -11.68
CA PHE A 290 -13.08 10.14 -11.90
C PHE A 290 -13.25 10.43 -13.39
N GLY A 291 -14.48 10.77 -13.77
CA GLY A 291 -14.84 11.19 -15.13
C GLY A 291 -14.62 10.13 -16.21
N VAL A 292 -15.11 10.44 -17.40
CA VAL A 292 -14.97 9.58 -18.58
C VAL A 292 -14.40 10.33 -19.79
N ASP A 293 -14.34 11.66 -19.74
CA ASP A 293 -13.92 12.52 -20.86
C ASP A 293 -12.48 13.03 -20.74
N GLY A 294 -11.70 12.49 -19.79
CA GLY A 294 -10.34 12.95 -19.51
C GLY A 294 -10.28 14.24 -18.70
N CYS A 295 -9.13 14.90 -18.76
CA CYS A 295 -8.91 16.15 -18.03
C CYS A 295 -9.50 17.35 -18.81
N PRO A 296 -10.20 18.28 -18.13
CA PRO A 296 -10.79 19.43 -18.81
C PRO A 296 -9.71 20.34 -19.40
N ASN A 297 -9.99 20.89 -20.58
CA ASN A 297 -9.12 21.87 -21.23
C ASN A 297 -9.06 23.16 -20.42
N ALA A 298 -7.87 23.78 -20.34
CA ALA A 298 -7.69 25.06 -19.63
C ALA A 298 -8.51 26.23 -20.19
N SER A 299 -8.99 26.10 -21.44
CA SER A 299 -9.79 27.10 -22.14
C SER A 299 -11.30 26.93 -21.94
N GLU A 300 -11.73 25.80 -21.36
CA GLU A 300 -13.14 25.45 -21.18
C GLU A 300 -13.57 25.64 -19.72
N PRO A 301 -14.86 25.94 -19.47
CA PRO A 301 -15.40 25.93 -18.12
C PRO A 301 -15.18 24.56 -17.47
N THR A 302 -14.70 24.54 -16.23
CA THR A 302 -14.57 23.29 -15.48
C THR A 302 -15.97 22.69 -15.24
N PRO A 303 -16.17 21.39 -15.52
CA PRO A 303 -17.43 20.72 -15.19
C PRO A 303 -17.76 20.83 -13.70
N ASP A 304 -19.05 20.89 -13.36
CA ASP A 304 -19.52 21.02 -11.97
C ASP A 304 -19.12 19.81 -11.10
N ASP A 305 -18.91 18.64 -11.71
CA ASP A 305 -18.52 17.39 -11.07
C ASP A 305 -17.00 17.15 -11.06
N PHE A 306 -16.21 18.10 -11.58
CA PHE A 306 -14.74 17.99 -11.65
C PHE A 306 -14.14 17.72 -10.26
N ALA A 307 -13.31 16.67 -10.16
CA ALA A 307 -12.86 16.16 -8.87
C ALA A 307 -11.67 16.95 -8.27
N CYS A 308 -10.82 17.56 -9.10
CA CYS A 308 -9.60 18.23 -8.65
C CYS A 308 -9.91 19.66 -8.21
N VAL A 309 -10.37 19.83 -6.97
CA VAL A 309 -10.90 21.11 -6.46
C VAL A 309 -9.91 21.92 -5.63
N SER A 310 -8.76 21.34 -5.25
CA SER A 310 -7.72 22.07 -4.53
C SER A 310 -6.95 23.02 -5.46
N ASN A 311 -6.57 24.18 -4.93
CA ASN A 311 -5.49 24.97 -5.50
C ASN A 311 -4.21 24.14 -5.51
N TYR A 312 -3.36 24.34 -6.52
CA TYR A 312 -2.12 23.57 -6.71
C TYR A 312 -2.36 22.05 -6.80
N SER A 313 -3.46 21.64 -7.43
CA SER A 313 -3.69 20.27 -7.87
C SER A 313 -3.58 20.15 -9.38
N THR A 314 -3.21 18.96 -9.85
CA THR A 314 -3.13 18.59 -11.26
C THR A 314 -4.07 17.43 -11.55
N CYS A 315 -4.63 17.44 -12.76
CA CYS A 315 -5.41 16.34 -13.29
C CYS A 315 -4.50 15.44 -14.12
N ILE A 316 -4.59 14.12 -13.90
CA ILE A 316 -3.75 13.12 -14.56
C ILE A 316 -4.65 12.06 -15.18
N GLU A 317 -4.65 11.98 -16.50
CA GLU A 317 -5.38 10.97 -17.27
C GLU A 317 -4.77 9.58 -17.08
N ARG A 318 -5.63 8.57 -17.12
CA ARG A 318 -5.27 7.16 -17.13
C ARG A 318 -5.53 6.55 -18.51
N PRO A 319 -4.94 5.37 -18.80
CA PRO A 319 -5.21 4.67 -20.04
C PRO A 319 -6.71 4.49 -20.29
N PRO A 320 -7.16 4.62 -21.55
CA PRO A 320 -8.56 4.46 -21.86
C PRO A 320 -9.09 3.08 -21.48
N VAL A 321 -10.34 3.05 -21.05
CA VAL A 321 -11.10 1.84 -20.72
C VAL A 321 -12.20 1.67 -21.77
N LEU A 322 -12.61 0.42 -22.06
CA LEU A 322 -13.64 0.07 -23.06
C LEU A 322 -13.32 0.60 -24.48
N ASP A 323 -12.42 -0.06 -25.21
CA ASP A 323 -12.13 0.21 -26.64
C ASP A 323 -11.84 1.69 -26.98
N ASN A 324 -11.18 2.42 -26.07
CA ASN A 324 -10.81 3.83 -26.19
C ASN A 324 -11.96 4.85 -26.12
N VAL A 325 -13.09 4.50 -25.52
CA VAL A 325 -14.24 5.41 -25.40
C VAL A 325 -14.17 6.27 -24.14
N SER A 326 -13.68 5.73 -23.02
CA SER A 326 -13.62 6.44 -21.73
C SER A 326 -12.18 6.68 -21.30
N ILE A 327 -11.83 7.93 -20.99
CA ILE A 327 -10.53 8.34 -20.44
C ILE A 327 -10.76 8.76 -18.98
N PRO A 328 -10.52 7.85 -18.03
CA PRO A 328 -10.61 8.20 -16.62
C PRO A 328 -9.41 9.05 -16.18
N TYR A 329 -9.56 9.84 -15.12
CA TYR A 329 -8.46 10.62 -14.54
C TYR A 329 -8.44 10.52 -13.02
N PHE A 330 -7.32 10.89 -12.40
CA PHE A 330 -7.23 11.12 -10.97
C PHE A 330 -6.54 12.47 -10.71
N CYS A 331 -6.61 12.93 -9.46
CA CYS A 331 -6.00 14.18 -9.05
C CYS A 331 -4.76 13.92 -8.20
N SER A 332 -3.73 14.74 -8.39
CA SER A 332 -2.55 14.78 -7.52
C SER A 332 -2.21 16.21 -7.15
N CYS A 333 -1.44 16.42 -6.08
CA CYS A 333 -0.92 17.75 -5.80
C CYS A 333 0.22 18.09 -6.76
N SER A 334 0.32 19.36 -7.15
CA SER A 334 1.41 19.87 -7.98
C SER A 334 2.77 19.62 -7.32
N ALA A 335 3.84 19.61 -8.11
CA ALA A 335 5.19 19.50 -7.59
C ALA A 335 5.48 20.59 -6.54
N GLY A 336 6.06 20.20 -5.40
CA GLY A 336 6.29 21.08 -4.25
C GLY A 336 5.10 21.18 -3.27
N TYR A 337 4.00 20.49 -3.55
CA TYR A 337 2.80 20.49 -2.70
C TYR A 337 2.43 19.06 -2.26
N GLU A 338 1.80 18.95 -1.09
CA GLU A 338 1.32 17.69 -0.50
C GLU A 338 -0.08 17.85 0.10
N GLY A 339 -0.77 16.73 0.35
CA GLY A 339 -2.08 16.71 0.98
C GLY A 339 -3.15 16.10 0.08
N ASN A 340 -4.36 16.68 0.13
CA ASN A 340 -5.53 16.10 -0.52
C ASN A 340 -6.06 17.00 -1.66
N PRO A 341 -5.88 16.62 -2.94
CA PRO A 341 -6.30 17.42 -4.08
C PRO A 341 -7.84 17.49 -4.26
N TYR A 342 -8.58 16.62 -3.58
CA TYR A 342 -10.05 16.54 -3.65
C TYR A 342 -10.74 17.46 -2.62
N ILE A 343 -9.98 18.17 -1.78
CA ILE A 343 -10.49 19.10 -0.78
C ILE A 343 -10.03 20.52 -1.15
N HIS A 344 -10.91 21.52 -1.06
CA HIS A 344 -10.52 22.91 -1.28
C HIS A 344 -9.42 23.34 -0.30
N GLY A 345 -8.29 23.81 -0.84
CA GLY A 345 -7.10 24.15 -0.03
C GLY A 345 -6.42 22.93 0.60
N GLY A 346 -6.67 21.74 0.07
CA GLY A 346 -6.14 20.49 0.61
C GLY A 346 -4.70 20.18 0.18
N CYS A 347 -4.26 20.67 -0.97
CA CYS A 347 -2.84 20.70 -1.34
C CYS A 347 -2.18 21.93 -0.70
N GLN A 348 -1.17 21.70 0.12
CA GLN A 348 -0.39 22.73 0.80
C GLN A 348 1.09 22.59 0.44
N ASP A 349 1.79 23.71 0.54
CA ASP A 349 3.22 23.81 0.31
C ASP A 349 4.00 22.85 1.23
N ILE A 350 4.94 22.10 0.66
CA ILE A 350 5.83 21.25 1.44
C ILE A 350 6.88 22.16 2.09
N ASP A 351 6.96 22.20 3.42
CA ASP A 351 8.09 22.86 4.09
C ASP A 351 9.32 21.93 4.06
N GLU A 352 10.14 22.08 3.02
CA GLU A 352 11.36 21.27 2.88
C GLU A 352 12.36 21.51 4.00
N CYS A 353 12.37 22.72 4.57
CA CYS A 353 13.25 23.08 5.68
C CYS A 353 12.86 22.38 6.99
N ALA A 354 11.59 21.99 7.14
CA ALA A 354 11.14 21.13 8.23
C ALA A 354 11.51 19.65 8.02
N ARG A 355 11.96 19.27 6.82
CA ARG A 355 12.26 17.88 6.41
C ARG A 355 13.69 17.74 5.81
N PRO A 356 14.75 18.14 6.52
CA PRO A 356 16.11 18.21 5.98
C PRO A 356 16.70 16.84 5.57
N HIS A 357 16.15 15.74 6.07
CA HIS A 357 16.55 14.39 5.67
C HIS A 357 16.06 14.02 4.25
N MET A 358 14.89 14.53 3.83
CA MET A 358 14.35 14.30 2.50
C MET A 358 14.78 15.40 1.52
N TYR A 359 14.96 16.63 2.03
CA TYR A 359 15.33 17.79 1.24
C TYR A 359 16.63 18.41 1.79
N PRO A 360 17.79 17.81 1.47
CA PRO A 360 19.06 18.23 2.04
C PRO A 360 19.51 19.59 1.52
N CYS A 361 19.90 20.45 2.48
CA CYS A 361 20.55 21.73 2.23
C CYS A 361 22.01 21.62 2.68
N TYR A 362 22.87 21.01 1.86
CA TYR A 362 24.23 20.54 2.18
C TYR A 362 25.15 21.62 2.84
N GLY A 363 24.98 21.85 4.13
CA GLY A 363 25.65 22.93 4.86
C GLY A 363 25.15 24.34 4.51
N GLY A 364 24.07 24.46 3.75
CA GLY A 364 23.42 25.74 3.42
C GLY A 364 22.37 26.16 4.45
N LYS A 365 22.04 27.45 4.47
CA LYS A 365 20.87 27.97 5.18
C LYS A 365 19.64 27.78 4.30
N CYS A 366 18.73 26.93 4.76
CA CYS A 366 17.45 26.65 4.11
C CYS A 366 16.45 27.79 4.36
N LYS A 367 15.63 28.08 3.35
CA LYS A 367 14.49 29.00 3.41
C LYS A 367 13.36 28.41 2.56
N ASN A 368 12.23 28.10 3.19
CA ASN A 368 11.06 27.57 2.49
C ASN A 368 10.45 28.64 1.56
N THR A 369 9.95 28.24 0.39
CA THR A 369 9.23 29.10 -0.55
C THR A 369 8.02 28.36 -1.15
N PRO A 370 6.98 29.04 -1.66
CA PRO A 370 5.85 28.32 -2.24
C PRO A 370 6.24 27.48 -3.46
N GLY A 371 6.12 26.15 -3.34
CA GLY A 371 6.38 25.14 -4.35
C GLY A 371 7.85 24.69 -4.48
N ASP A 372 8.77 25.23 -3.67
CA ASP A 372 10.19 24.86 -3.65
C ASP A 372 10.88 25.47 -2.42
N TYR A 373 12.17 25.24 -2.21
CA TYR A 373 12.96 25.91 -1.16
C TYR A 373 14.14 26.69 -1.74
N GLU A 374 14.83 27.48 -0.93
CA GLU A 374 16.09 28.12 -1.29
C GLU A 374 17.18 27.68 -0.31
N CYS A 375 18.34 27.31 -0.86
CA CYS A 375 19.52 26.96 -0.07
C CYS A 375 20.65 27.94 -0.34
N SER A 376 20.92 28.80 0.64
CA SER A 376 21.96 29.82 0.55
C SER A 376 23.23 29.38 1.28
N CYS A 377 24.38 29.54 0.64
CA CYS A 377 25.65 29.24 1.28
C CYS A 377 25.97 30.28 2.39
N PRO A 378 26.49 29.86 3.55
CA PRO A 378 26.92 30.78 4.60
C PRO A 378 27.99 31.77 4.11
N ALA A 379 28.09 32.91 4.78
CA ALA A 379 29.10 33.92 4.46
C ALA A 379 30.52 33.31 4.44
N GLY A 380 31.31 33.66 3.43
CA GLY A 380 32.65 33.09 3.21
C GLY A 380 32.67 31.79 2.39
N THR A 381 31.51 31.29 1.93
CA THR A 381 31.40 30.11 1.07
C THR A 381 30.58 30.40 -0.19
N LYS A 382 30.71 29.56 -1.23
CA LYS A 382 29.97 29.63 -2.50
C LYS A 382 29.56 28.24 -2.99
N GLY A 383 28.52 28.19 -3.82
CA GLY A 383 28.05 26.97 -4.46
C GLY A 383 26.52 26.89 -4.48
N ASN A 384 25.99 25.76 -4.98
CA ASN A 384 24.57 25.44 -4.90
C ASN A 384 24.35 24.43 -3.77
N ALA A 385 23.94 24.94 -2.60
CA ALA A 385 23.72 24.14 -1.41
C ALA A 385 22.54 23.16 -1.51
N LYS A 386 21.70 23.22 -2.56
CA LYS A 386 20.71 22.16 -2.85
C LYS A 386 21.33 20.90 -3.48
N GLN A 387 22.47 21.03 -4.14
CA GLN A 387 23.06 19.93 -4.92
C GLN A 387 24.34 19.39 -4.28
N ALA A 388 25.13 20.25 -3.66
CA ALA A 388 26.42 19.87 -3.10
C ALA A 388 26.82 20.77 -1.92
N PRO A 389 27.74 20.31 -1.05
CA PRO A 389 28.29 21.14 0.02
C PRO A 389 28.87 22.46 -0.47
N CYS A 390 28.67 23.53 0.29
CA CYS A 390 29.28 24.82 0.02
C CYS A 390 30.82 24.74 0.06
N THR A 391 31.47 25.46 -0.85
CA THR A 391 32.94 25.53 -0.94
C THR A 391 33.45 26.86 -0.40
N ASP A 392 34.57 26.85 0.31
CA ASP A 392 35.19 28.07 0.81
C ASP A 392 35.54 29.04 -0.35
N LEU A 393 35.21 30.32 -0.17
CA LEU A 393 35.62 31.38 -1.10
C LEU A 393 37.12 31.69 -1.01
N PHE A 394 37.70 31.52 0.17
CA PHE A 394 39.10 31.80 0.43
C PHE A 394 39.86 30.47 0.62
N PRO A 395 40.84 30.15 -0.25
CA PRO A 395 41.74 29.04 0.02
C PRO A 395 42.54 29.33 1.30
N LEU A 396 42.94 28.28 2.04
CA LEU A 396 43.67 28.39 3.31
C LEU A 396 44.81 29.44 3.33
N PRO A 397 45.64 29.61 2.28
CA PRO A 397 46.68 30.63 2.26
C PRO A 397 46.16 32.07 2.32
N ALA A 398 44.96 32.34 1.80
CA ALA A 398 44.34 33.67 1.79
C ALA A 398 43.63 34.00 3.12
N LYS A 399 43.23 32.99 3.90
CA LYS A 399 42.69 33.17 5.26
C LYS A 399 43.78 33.54 6.27
N ILE A 400 45.06 33.21 5.98
CA ILE A 400 46.21 33.51 6.85
C ILE A 400 46.69 34.97 6.70
N SER A 401 46.44 35.61 5.55
CA SER A 401 46.88 37.00 5.28
C SER A 401 45.97 38.10 5.86
N VAL A 402 44.87 37.72 6.54
CA VAL A 402 43.85 38.64 7.08
C VAL A 402 43.69 38.48 8.61
N ALA A 403 44.48 37.62 9.26
CA ALA A 403 44.46 37.38 10.71
C ALA A 403 45.41 38.32 11.48
#